data_AF-A0A852TGK9-F1
#
_entry.id   AF-A0A852TGK9-F1
#
_cell.length_a   1.000
_cell.length_b   1.000
_cell.length_c   1.000
_cell.angle_alpha   90.00
_cell.angle_beta   90.00
_cell.angle_gamma   90.00
#
_symmetry.space_group_name_H-M   'P 1'
#
loop_
_entity.id
_entity.type
_entity.pdbx_description
1 polymer ?
#
loop_
_entity_poly.entity_id
_entity_poly.type
_entity_poly.pdbx_seq_one_letter_code
_entity_poly.pdbx_strand_id
1 'polypeptide(L)'
;MKKFGGTPFIGMTIAAALVYPTLGTFTQGEPLYSLFTGTIFESPVFITFAGIPVILLTYSTSVIPIFISAFFAAKVEKFFANVIPSVARAFLMPTFTLLLIVPATFIVIGPISTWLSLLVGQGTIWLFELKIALRIHLKRSQLF
;
A
#
# COMPACT_ATOMS: atom_id res chain seq x y z
N MET A 1 12.20 9.77 -2.71
CA MET A 1 12.50 10.99 -1.93
C MET A 1 13.27 12.05 -2.70
N LYS A 2 14.56 11.86 -3.05
CA LYS A 2 15.33 12.91 -3.76
C LYS A 2 14.65 13.40 -5.05
N LYS A 3 14.13 12.48 -5.87
CA LYS A 3 13.36 12.81 -7.08
C LYS A 3 12.04 13.57 -6.82
N PHE A 4 11.48 13.47 -5.63
CA PHE A 4 10.25 14.17 -5.23
C PHE A 4 10.55 15.48 -4.45
N GLY A 5 11.82 15.75 -4.16
CA GLY A 5 12.27 16.91 -3.38
C GLY A 5 11.99 16.80 -1.89
N GLY A 6 11.90 15.58 -1.34
CA GLY A 6 11.83 15.33 0.10
C GLY A 6 13.12 14.69 0.64
N THR A 7 13.30 14.67 1.95
CA THR A 7 14.51 14.13 2.58
C THR A 7 14.58 12.60 2.46
N PRO A 8 15.77 12.04 2.18
CA PRO A 8 15.96 10.58 2.12
C PRO A 8 15.57 9.87 3.42
N PHE A 9 15.84 10.50 4.57
CA PHE A 9 15.53 9.96 5.89
C PHE A 9 14.05 9.59 6.03
N ILE A 10 13.13 10.50 5.73
CA ILE A 10 11.69 10.25 5.82
C ILE A 10 11.27 9.06 4.95
N GLY A 11 11.80 8.94 3.73
CA GLY A 11 11.50 7.81 2.86
C GLY A 11 12.02 6.47 3.39
N MET A 12 13.21 6.46 3.99
CA MET A 12 13.74 5.26 4.63
C MET A 12 12.89 4.85 5.82
N THR A 13 12.45 5.81 6.64
CA THR A 13 11.57 5.53 7.79
C THR A 13 10.21 5.02 7.36
N ILE A 14 9.61 5.57 6.29
CA ILE A 14 8.35 5.06 5.73
C ILE A 14 8.53 3.62 5.24
N ALA A 15 9.61 3.34 4.50
CA ALA A 15 9.91 1.99 4.04
C ALA A 15 10.09 1.02 5.23
N ALA A 16 10.86 1.41 6.25
CA ALA A 16 11.05 0.62 7.46
C ALA A 16 9.74 0.34 8.19
N ALA A 17 8.85 1.33 8.28
CA ALA A 17 7.54 1.16 8.88
C ALA A 17 6.68 0.14 8.12
N LEU A 18 6.66 0.22 6.78
CA LEU A 18 5.87 -0.68 5.93
C LEU A 18 6.37 -2.14 5.93
N VAL A 19 7.66 -2.35 6.15
CA VAL A 19 8.27 -3.70 6.18
C VAL A 19 8.52 -4.20 7.61
N TYR A 20 7.98 -3.53 8.62
CA TYR A 20 8.26 -3.86 10.00
C TYR A 20 7.73 -5.27 10.34
N PRO A 21 8.56 -6.18 10.89
CA PRO A 21 8.22 -7.61 11.00
C PRO A 21 6.93 -7.91 11.76
N THR A 22 6.58 -7.10 12.76
CA THR A 22 5.37 -7.29 13.56
C THR A 22 4.07 -7.09 12.76
N LEU A 23 4.12 -6.37 11.63
CA LEU A 23 2.98 -6.28 10.73
C LEU A 23 2.59 -7.65 10.18
N GLY A 24 3.59 -8.49 9.87
CA GLY A 24 3.36 -9.85 9.40
C GLY A 24 2.86 -10.80 10.49
N THR A 25 3.09 -10.51 11.77
CA THR A 25 2.56 -11.33 12.87
C THR A 25 1.07 -11.04 13.12
N PHE A 26 0.60 -9.81 12.90
CA PHE A 26 -0.82 -9.48 13.07
C PHE A 26 -1.72 -10.22 12.08
N THR A 27 -1.23 -10.48 10.87
CA THR A 27 -1.99 -11.19 9.84
C THR A 27 -2.04 -12.71 10.04
N GLN A 28 -1.41 -13.25 11.09
CA GLN A 28 -1.42 -14.69 11.40
C GLN A 28 -2.54 -15.07 12.40
N GLY A 29 -3.16 -14.09 13.07
CA GLY A 29 -4.29 -14.33 13.96
C GLY A 29 -5.63 -14.34 13.23
N GLU A 30 -6.71 -14.49 13.99
CA GLU A 30 -8.07 -14.30 13.45
C GLU A 30 -8.33 -12.81 13.17
N PRO A 31 -8.95 -12.46 12.03
CA PRO A 31 -9.33 -11.08 11.74
C PRO A 31 -10.42 -10.62 12.70
N LEU A 32 -10.38 -9.33 13.08
CA LEU A 32 -11.40 -8.69 13.90
C LEU A 32 -12.75 -8.65 13.20
N TYR A 33 -12.72 -8.35 11.89
CA TYR A 33 -13.84 -8.37 10.95
C TYR A 33 -13.29 -8.19 9.54
N SER A 34 -14.12 -8.42 8.53
CA SER A 34 -13.78 -8.15 7.12
C SER A 34 -14.53 -6.93 6.61
N LEU A 35 -13.85 -6.09 5.85
CA LEU A 35 -14.46 -5.02 5.06
C LEU A 35 -14.80 -5.55 3.67
N PHE A 36 -15.90 -5.07 3.09
CA PHE A 36 -16.33 -5.38 1.73
C PHE A 36 -16.53 -6.89 1.44
N THR A 37 -17.00 -7.64 2.43
CA THR A 37 -17.28 -9.08 2.30
C THR A 37 -18.13 -9.40 1.08
N GLY A 38 -17.74 -10.44 0.33
CA GLY A 38 -18.42 -10.86 -0.89
C GLY A 38 -18.04 -10.05 -2.15
N THR A 39 -17.03 -9.19 -2.07
CA THR A 39 -16.47 -8.49 -3.24
C THR A 39 -15.01 -8.88 -3.47
N ILE A 40 -14.48 -8.56 -4.64
CA ILE A 40 -13.04 -8.74 -4.94
C ILE A 40 -12.12 -7.86 -4.09
N PHE A 41 -12.70 -6.91 -3.34
CA PHE A 41 -11.98 -6.00 -2.44
C PHE A 41 -12.12 -6.42 -0.97
N GLU A 42 -12.64 -7.63 -0.72
CA GLU A 42 -12.75 -8.17 0.62
C GLU A 42 -11.39 -8.09 1.33
N SER A 43 -11.38 -7.40 2.47
CA SER A 43 -10.15 -7.04 3.17
C SER A 43 -10.30 -7.40 4.66
N PRO A 44 -9.61 -8.44 5.15
CA PRO A 44 -9.60 -8.75 6.57
C PRO A 44 -8.87 -7.65 7.36
N VAL A 45 -9.48 -7.23 8.47
CA VAL A 45 -8.94 -6.22 9.37
C VAL A 45 -8.39 -6.92 10.61
N PHE A 46 -7.09 -6.78 10.85
CA PHE A 46 -6.42 -7.39 12.01
C PHE A 46 -6.15 -6.38 13.12
N ILE A 47 -6.02 -5.09 12.77
CA ILE A 47 -5.73 -4.03 13.72
C ILE A 47 -6.55 -2.78 13.39
N THR A 48 -6.73 -1.93 14.40
CA THR A 48 -7.32 -0.60 14.24
C THR A 48 -6.34 0.45 14.75
N PHE A 49 -6.34 1.61 14.11
CA PHE A 49 -5.57 2.78 14.54
C PHE A 49 -6.55 3.91 14.85
N ALA A 50 -6.60 4.37 16.11
CA ALA A 50 -7.56 5.38 16.56
C ALA A 50 -9.03 5.04 16.22
N GLY A 51 -9.40 3.76 16.25
CA GLY A 51 -10.73 3.27 15.88
C GLY A 51 -10.96 3.12 14.37
N ILE A 52 -10.00 3.49 13.53
CA ILE A 52 -10.07 3.34 12.07
C ILE A 52 -9.46 1.99 11.68
N PRO A 53 -10.13 1.16 10.86
CA PRO A 53 -9.56 -0.09 10.37
C PRO A 53 -8.26 0.15 9.60
N VAL A 54 -7.25 -0.65 9.91
CA VAL A 54 -6.02 -0.72 9.14
C VAL A 54 -5.93 -2.09 8.51
N ILE A 55 -5.99 -2.11 7.19
CA ILE A 55 -5.80 -3.30 6.37
C ILE A 55 -4.29 -3.56 6.33
N LEU A 56 -3.83 -4.81 6.48
CA LEU A 56 -2.40 -5.16 6.57
C LEU A 56 -1.92 -6.07 5.44
N LEU A 57 -2.39 -5.83 4.21
CA LEU A 57 -2.15 -6.74 3.09
C LEU A 57 -0.74 -6.56 2.50
N THR A 58 0.08 -7.61 2.60
CA THR A 58 1.40 -7.83 1.93
C THR A 58 2.21 -6.56 1.56
N TYR A 59 2.34 -5.61 2.49
CA TYR A 59 3.04 -4.35 2.23
C TYR A 59 4.54 -4.55 2.02
N SER A 60 5.12 -5.59 2.63
CA SER A 60 6.56 -5.85 2.62
C SER A 60 7.13 -6.16 1.23
N THR A 61 6.33 -6.71 0.32
CA THR A 61 6.77 -7.06 -1.04
C THR A 61 6.29 -6.07 -2.10
N SER A 62 5.52 -5.06 -1.69
CA SER A 62 4.87 -4.14 -2.62
C SER A 62 5.63 -2.82 -2.73
N VAL A 63 6.16 -2.55 -3.92
CA VAL A 63 6.87 -1.30 -4.24
C VAL A 63 5.89 -0.12 -4.37
N ILE A 64 4.63 -0.39 -4.75
CA ILE A 64 3.62 0.62 -5.07
C ILE A 64 3.26 1.48 -3.83
N PRO A 65 2.91 0.91 -2.66
CA PRO A 65 2.64 1.69 -1.45
C PRO A 65 3.81 2.59 -1.07
N ILE A 66 5.05 2.06 -1.08
CA ILE A 66 6.25 2.82 -0.71
C ILE A 66 6.44 4.01 -1.64
N PHE A 67 6.29 3.80 -2.95
CA PHE A 67 6.46 4.84 -3.96
C PHE A 67 5.44 5.97 -3.80
N ILE A 68 4.15 5.61 -3.69
CA ILE A 68 3.06 6.58 -3.53
C ILE A 68 3.22 7.34 -2.21
N SER A 69 3.53 6.64 -1.13
CA SER A 69 3.74 7.25 0.19
C SER A 69 4.92 8.21 0.19
N ALA A 70 6.03 7.86 -0.46
CA ALA A 70 7.19 8.74 -0.60
C ALA A 70 6.88 10.01 -1.41
N PHE A 71 6.00 9.92 -2.41
CA PHE A 71 5.53 11.08 -3.17
C PHE A 71 4.70 12.02 -2.30
N PHE A 72 3.71 11.50 -1.57
CA PHE A 72 2.89 12.31 -0.65
C PHE A 72 3.72 12.87 0.50
N ALA A 73 4.65 12.09 1.04
CA ALA A 73 5.55 12.52 2.11
C ALA A 73 6.36 13.74 1.71
N ALA A 74 6.92 13.77 0.51
CA ALA A 74 7.67 14.93 0.03
C ALA A 74 6.82 16.20 -0.07
N LYS A 75 5.52 16.07 -0.35
CA LYS A 75 4.59 17.21 -0.39
C LYS A 75 4.26 17.71 1.01
N VAL A 76 3.98 16.79 1.93
CA VAL A 76 3.69 17.10 3.35
C VAL A 76 4.91 17.69 4.05
N GLU A 77 6.10 17.16 3.79
CA GLU A 77 7.36 17.69 4.32
C GLU A 77 7.58 19.14 3.91
N LYS A 78 7.38 19.47 2.62
CA LYS A 78 7.49 20.85 2.11
C LYS A 78 6.45 21.77 2.74
N PHE A 79 5.23 21.26 2.97
CA PHE A 79 4.21 22.02 3.69
C PHE A 79 4.68 22.36 5.11
N PHE A 80 5.17 21.38 5.86
CA PHE A 80 5.69 21.61 7.21
C PHE A 80 6.95 22.49 7.23
N ALA A 81 7.80 22.44 6.20
CA ALA A 81 8.94 23.34 6.08
C ALA A 81 8.55 24.83 6.07
N ASN A 82 7.37 25.14 5.51
CA ASN A 82 6.84 26.51 5.44
C ASN A 82 6.12 26.94 6.73
N VAL A 83 5.48 26.00 7.43
CA VAL A 83 4.75 26.28 8.68
C VAL A 83 5.69 26.35 9.89
N ILE A 84 6.74 25.52 9.91
CA ILE A 84 7.61 25.35 11.08
C ILE A 84 8.79 26.33 11.04
N PRO A 85 9.04 27.08 12.13
CA PRO A 85 10.18 27.98 12.26
C PRO A 85 11.53 27.27 12.08
N SER A 86 12.53 27.98 11.54
CA SER A 86 13.86 27.43 11.21
C SER A 86 14.53 26.71 12.38
N VAL A 87 14.44 27.26 13.60
CA VAL A 87 15.02 26.70 14.83
C VAL A 87 14.48 25.32 15.21
N ALA A 88 13.21 25.02 14.87
CA ALA A 88 12.58 23.75 15.22
C ALA A 88 12.45 22.79 14.02
N ARG A 89 12.78 23.27 12.81
CA ARG A 89 12.56 22.54 11.55
C ARG A 89 13.31 21.21 11.49
N ALA A 90 14.51 21.12 12.06
CA ALA A 90 15.31 19.90 12.02
C ALA A 90 14.63 18.69 12.71
N PHE A 91 13.80 18.95 13.73
CA PHE A 91 13.15 17.89 14.52
C PHE A 91 11.64 17.81 14.25
N LEU A 92 10.93 18.95 14.29
CA LEU A 92 9.48 18.95 14.17
C LEU A 92 9.01 18.61 12.76
N MET A 93 9.72 19.08 11.72
CA MET A 93 9.34 18.80 10.33
C MET A 93 9.31 17.31 10.01
N PRO A 94 10.39 16.52 10.22
CA PRO A 94 10.34 15.09 9.95
C PRO A 94 9.36 14.36 10.88
N THR A 95 9.26 14.76 12.16
CA THR A 95 8.34 14.14 13.12
C THR A 95 6.88 14.27 12.70
N PHE A 96 6.41 15.48 12.39
CA PHE A 96 5.02 15.69 11.96
C PHE A 96 4.74 15.09 10.58
N THR A 97 5.72 15.13 9.69
CA THR A 97 5.59 14.46 8.38
C THR A 97 5.35 12.96 8.56
N LEU A 98 6.16 12.29 9.38
CA LEU A 98 6.03 10.86 9.63
C LEU A 98 4.77 10.52 10.40
N LEU A 99 4.42 11.32 11.42
CA LEU A 99 3.21 11.16 12.22
C LEU A 99 1.94 11.17 11.36
N LEU A 100 1.91 11.97 10.30
CA LEU A 100 0.77 12.04 9.39
C LEU A 100 0.86 10.98 8.29
N ILE A 101 2.03 10.85 7.65
CA ILE A 101 2.18 9.99 6.47
C ILE A 101 2.12 8.52 6.82
N VAL A 102 2.73 8.07 7.91
CA VAL A 102 2.78 6.63 8.22
C VAL A 102 1.37 6.07 8.46
N PRO A 103 0.52 6.66 9.33
CA PRO A 103 -0.87 6.21 9.47
C PRO A 103 -1.67 6.37 8.19
N ALA A 104 -1.56 7.50 7.49
CA ALA A 104 -2.27 7.70 6.22
C ALA A 104 -1.87 6.66 5.15
N THR A 105 -0.62 6.21 5.19
CA THR A 105 -0.12 5.16 4.32
C THR A 105 -0.85 3.86 4.58
N PHE A 106 -0.96 3.43 5.83
CA PHE A 106 -1.65 2.18 6.18
C PHE A 106 -3.17 2.25 6.00
N ILE A 107 -3.78 3.39 6.28
CA ILE A 107 -5.24 3.55 6.23
C ILE A 107 -5.75 3.72 4.80
N VAL A 108 -5.01 4.44 3.94
CA VAL A 108 -5.50 4.84 2.60
C VAL A 108 -4.64 4.28 1.49
N ILE A 109 -3.33 4.54 1.52
CA ILE A 109 -2.44 4.23 0.39
C ILE A 109 -2.26 2.71 0.25
N GLY A 110 -2.13 2.00 1.36
CA GLY A 110 -1.99 0.55 1.43
C GLY A 110 -3.15 -0.17 0.76
N PRO A 111 -4.41 0.01 1.23
CA PRO A 111 -5.58 -0.61 0.63
C PRO A 111 -5.72 -0.31 -0.87
N ILE A 112 -5.57 0.96 -1.27
CA ILE A 112 -5.68 1.36 -2.68
C ILE A 112 -4.65 0.64 -3.54
N SER A 113 -3.40 0.56 -3.05
CA SER A 113 -2.33 -0.12 -3.77
C SER A 113 -2.63 -1.61 -3.92
N THR A 114 -3.10 -2.26 -2.86
CA THR A 114 -3.44 -3.69 -2.91
C THR A 114 -4.60 -3.96 -3.86
N TRP A 115 -5.67 -3.18 -3.79
CA TRP A 115 -6.81 -3.34 -4.69
C TRP A 115 -6.42 -3.11 -6.15
N LEU A 116 -5.56 -2.14 -6.43
CA LEU A 116 -5.02 -1.92 -7.77
C LEU A 116 -4.21 -3.14 -8.26
N SER A 117 -3.38 -3.72 -7.39
CA SER A 117 -2.62 -4.94 -7.72
C SER A 117 -3.55 -6.14 -7.97
N LEU A 118 -4.61 -6.30 -7.18
CA LEU A 118 -5.60 -7.36 -7.37
C LEU A 118 -6.33 -7.22 -8.71
N LEU A 119 -6.70 -6.01 -9.11
CA LEU A 119 -7.34 -5.75 -10.41
C LEU A 119 -6.42 -6.13 -11.58
N VAL A 120 -5.14 -5.77 -11.50
CA VAL A 120 -4.14 -6.16 -12.51
C VAL A 120 -3.95 -7.68 -12.53
N GLY A 121 -3.89 -8.32 -11.36
CA GLY A 121 -3.80 -9.78 -11.24
C GLY A 121 -4.99 -10.48 -11.88
N GLN A 122 -6.21 -10.03 -11.59
CA GLN A 122 -7.44 -10.59 -12.15
C GLN A 122 -7.51 -10.42 -13.67
N GLY A 123 -7.12 -9.25 -14.20
CA GLY A 123 -7.03 -9.04 -15.64
C GLY A 123 -6.03 -9.98 -16.31
N THR A 124 -4.92 -10.27 -15.65
CA THR A 124 -3.90 -11.21 -16.16
C THR A 124 -4.42 -12.64 -16.18
N ILE A 125 -5.11 -13.08 -15.12
CA ILE A 125 -5.74 -14.41 -15.07
C ILE A 125 -6.79 -14.55 -16.18
N TRP A 126 -7.64 -13.53 -16.35
CA TRP A 126 -8.66 -13.50 -17.41
C TRP A 126 -8.05 -13.68 -18.81
N LEU A 127 -6.93 -13.02 -19.11
CA LEU A 127 -6.21 -13.19 -20.38
C LEU A 127 -5.67 -14.62 -20.55
N PHE A 128 -5.17 -15.24 -19.47
CA PHE A 128 -4.68 -16.62 -19.53
C PHE A 128 -5.80 -17.62 -19.77
N GLU A 129 -6.94 -17.46 -19.11
CA GLU A 129 -8.12 -18.32 -19.32
C GLU A 129 -8.65 -18.20 -20.74
N LEU A 130 -8.73 -16.98 -21.29
CA LEU A 130 -9.12 -16.74 -22.67
C LEU A 130 -8.18 -17.46 -23.65
N LYS A 131 -6.85 -17.39 -23.42
CA LYS A 131 -5.85 -18.08 -24.24
C LYS A 131 -5.98 -19.61 -24.16
N ILE A 132 -6.24 -20.16 -22.98
CA ILE A 132 -6.44 -21.61 -22.80
C ILE A 132 -7.71 -22.06 -23.52
N ALA A 133 -8.82 -21.33 -23.37
CA ALA A 133 -10.08 -21.62 -24.03
C ALA A 133 -9.95 -21.61 -25.56
N LEU A 134 -9.31 -20.58 -26.12
CA LEU A 134 -9.04 -20.47 -27.57
C LEU A 134 -8.17 -21.62 -28.08
N ARG A 135 -7.12 -22.02 -27.32
CA ARG A 135 -6.26 -23.15 -27.68
C ARG A 135 -7.02 -24.47 -27.71
N ILE A 136 -7.91 -24.71 -26.74
CA ILE A 136 -8.75 -25.92 -26.71
C ILE A 136 -9.71 -25.95 -27.90
N HIS A 137 -10.32 -24.80 -28.22
CA HIS A 137 -11.24 -24.67 -29.36
C HIS A 137 -10.54 -24.92 -30.70
N LEU A 138 -9.36 -24.33 -30.92
CA LEU A 138 -8.56 -24.52 -32.14
C LEU A 138 -8.07 -25.97 -32.30
N LYS A 139 -7.64 -26.63 -31.20
CA LYS A 139 -7.21 -28.04 -31.25
C LYS A 139 -8.37 -28.98 -31.56
N ARG A 140 -9.58 -28.65 -31.09
CA ARG A 140 -10.81 -29.41 -31.40
C ARG A 140 -11.24 -29.23 -32.86
N SER A 141 -11.04 -28.06 -33.46
CA SER A 141 -11.31 -27.79 -34.88
C SER A 141 -10.34 -28.45 -35.87
N GLN A 142 -9.17 -28.91 -35.42
CA GLN A 142 -8.18 -29.62 -36.25
C GLN A 142 -8.30 -31.16 -36.14
N LEU A 143 -9.19 -31.65 -35.26
CA LEU A 143 -9.47 -33.06 -35.02
C LEU A 143 -10.78 -33.52 -35.70
N PHE A 144 -11.41 -32.64 -36.50
CA PHE A 144 -12.54 -32.94 -37.39
C PHE A 144 -12.23 -32.47 -38.80
#